data_AF-A0A327K7F2-F1
#
_entry.id   AF-A0A327K7F2-F1
#
_cell.length_a   1.000
_cell.length_b   1.000
_cell.length_c   1.000
_cell.angle_alpha   90.00
_cell.angle_beta   90.00
_cell.angle_gamma   90.00
#
_symmetry.space_group_name_H-M   'P 1'
#
loop_
_entity.id
_entity.type
_entity.pdbx_description
1 polymer ?
#
loop_
_entity_poly.entity_id
_entity_poly.type
_entity_poly.pdbx_seq_one_letter_code
_entity_poly.pdbx_strand_id
1 'polypeptide(L)'
;MLSAPNLSQPKAFLRMLFAAAVRAADPATCLPPHLPSPPAGRTIVIGAGKASAAMAKALEDNWEGPLEGLVVTRYGHAVPCRSIEIVEAAHPVPDASG
;
A
#
# COMPACT_ATOMS: atom_id res chain seq x y z
N MET A 1 3.25 26.91 1.26
CA MET A 1 2.59 27.51 2.43
C MET A 1 1.10 27.19 2.30
N LEU A 2 0.59 26.20 3.04
CA LEU A 2 -0.85 25.87 3.01
C LEU A 2 -1.60 26.95 3.81
N SER A 3 -2.54 27.65 3.18
CA SER A 3 -3.40 28.61 3.88
C SER A 3 -4.18 27.92 5.00
N ALA A 4 -4.35 28.63 6.13
CA ALA A 4 -5.08 28.12 7.27
C ALA A 4 -6.51 27.70 6.87
N PRO A 5 -7.04 26.60 7.43
CA PRO A 5 -8.37 26.13 7.08
C PRO A 5 -9.44 27.18 7.37
N ASN A 6 -10.26 27.48 6.36
CA ASN A 6 -11.38 28.39 6.51
C ASN A 6 -12.53 27.70 7.25
N LEU A 7 -12.65 27.94 8.56
CA LEU A 7 -13.69 27.39 9.42
C LEU A 7 -15.11 27.85 9.04
N SER A 8 -15.26 28.90 8.22
CA SER A 8 -16.57 29.34 7.71
C SER A 8 -17.18 28.40 6.65
N GLN A 9 -16.44 27.38 6.20
CA GLN A 9 -16.94 26.34 5.29
C GLN A 9 -16.75 24.93 5.88
N PRO A 10 -17.59 24.51 6.85
CA PRO A 10 -17.37 23.28 7.62
C PRO A 10 -17.23 22.02 6.75
N LYS A 11 -18.03 21.87 5.70
CA LYS A 11 -17.96 20.70 4.79
C LYS A 11 -16.61 20.61 4.06
N ALA A 12 -16.11 21.74 3.57
CA ALA A 12 -14.82 21.79 2.89
C ALA A 12 -13.68 21.47 3.86
N PHE A 13 -13.74 22.04 5.06
CA PHE A 13 -12.77 21.78 6.13
C PHE A 13 -12.74 20.29 6.53
N LEU A 14 -13.90 19.67 6.78
CA LEU A 14 -13.97 18.25 7.15
C LEU A 14 -13.48 17.33 6.04
N ARG A 15 -13.79 17.62 4.76
CA ARG A 15 -13.26 16.86 3.62
C ARG A 15 -11.74 16.97 3.52
N MET A 16 -11.18 18.14 3.81
CA MET A 16 -9.73 18.33 3.85
C MET A 16 -9.08 17.49 4.95
N LEU A 17 -9.66 17.48 6.16
CA LEU A 17 -9.19 16.64 7.26
C LEU A 17 -9.28 15.15 6.92
N PHE A 18 -10.39 14.71 6.33
CA PHE A 18 -10.55 13.34 5.85
C PHE A 18 -9.48 12.97 4.81
N ALA A 19 -9.26 13.81 3.80
CA ALA A 19 -8.24 13.57 2.78
C ALA A 19 -6.83 13.53 3.37
N ALA A 20 -6.56 14.34 4.40
CA ALA A 20 -5.29 14.29 5.12
C ALA A 20 -5.11 12.96 5.87
N ALA A 21 -6.15 12.47 6.55
CA ALA A 21 -6.11 11.18 7.24
C ALA A 21 -5.95 10.00 6.26
N VAL A 22 -6.67 10.00 5.13
CA VAL A 22 -6.51 8.97 4.09
C VAL A 22 -5.09 8.96 3.55
N ARG A 23 -4.55 10.13 3.19
CA ARG A 23 -3.18 10.24 2.68
C ARG A 23 -2.15 9.77 3.71
N ALA A 24 -2.35 10.06 4.99
CA ALA A 24 -1.45 9.61 6.05
C ALA A 24 -1.42 8.07 6.19
N ALA A 25 -2.49 7.39 5.80
CA ALA A 25 -2.60 5.93 5.84
C ALA A 25 -2.38 5.26 4.46
N ASP A 26 -2.11 6.04 3.42
CA ASP A 26 -1.89 5.51 2.08
C ASP A 26 -0.53 4.77 2.00
N PRO A 27 -0.46 3.52 1.50
CA PRO A 27 0.77 2.75 1.44
C PRO A 27 1.95 3.45 0.75
N ALA A 28 1.72 4.23 -0.31
CA ALA A 28 2.78 4.95 -1.00
C ALA A 28 3.34 6.11 -0.18
N THR A 29 2.60 6.58 0.83
CA THR A 29 3.02 7.65 1.73
C THR A 29 3.60 7.09 3.03
N CYS A 30 2.95 6.10 3.65
CA CYS A 30 3.30 5.65 4.99
C CYS A 30 4.35 4.53 5.02
N LEU A 31 4.47 3.71 3.97
CA LEU A 31 5.40 2.58 3.96
C LEU A 31 6.89 3.00 3.78
N PRO A 32 7.26 3.90 2.85
CA PRO A 32 8.67 4.15 2.53
C PRO A 32 9.55 4.53 3.74
N PRO A 33 9.11 5.38 4.70
CA PRO A 33 9.90 5.73 5.87
C PRO A 33 10.20 4.57 6.83
N HIS A 34 9.51 3.43 6.68
CA HIS A 34 9.64 2.27 7.55
C HIS A 34 10.34 1.09 6.87
N LEU A 35 10.78 1.24 5.62
CA LEU A 35 11.53 0.19 4.93
C LEU A 35 12.92 0.04 5.57
N PRO A 36 13.36 -1.19 5.89
CA PRO A 36 14.72 -1.42 6.32
C PRO A 36 15.68 -1.25 5.13
N SER A 37 16.98 -1.13 5.42
CA SER A 37 17.99 -1.28 4.37
C SER A 37 17.94 -2.70 3.78
N PRO A 38 18.24 -2.88 2.49
CA PRO A 38 18.28 -4.20 1.87
C PRO A 38 19.21 -5.15 2.62
N PRO A 39 18.75 -6.35 3.03
CA PRO A 39 19.60 -7.32 3.70
C PRO A 39 20.63 -7.89 2.72
N ALA A 40 21.71 -8.45 3.26
CA ALA A 40 22.66 -9.20 2.44
C ALA A 40 21.99 -10.45 1.86
N GLY A 41 22.21 -10.72 0.58
CA GLY A 41 21.66 -11.89 -0.11
C GLY A 41 20.31 -11.64 -0.76
N ARG A 42 19.40 -12.62 -0.66
CA ARG A 42 18.09 -12.59 -1.33
C ARG A 42 17.04 -11.88 -0.47
N THR A 43 16.28 -10.99 -1.09
CA THR A 43 15.08 -10.37 -0.49
C THR A 43 13.83 -11.07 -1.01
N ILE A 44 13.10 -11.73 -0.11
CA ILE A 44 11.81 -12.37 -0.41
C ILE A 44 10.69 -11.58 0.25
N VAL A 45 9.69 -11.18 -0.53
CA VAL A 45 8.53 -10.44 -0.06
C VAL A 45 7.31 -11.36 0.00
N ILE A 46 6.69 -11.47 1.17
CA ILE A 46 5.41 -12.18 1.34
C ILE A 46 4.41 -11.23 1.98
N GLY A 47 3.19 -11.21 1.48
CA GLY A 47 2.14 -10.34 2.02
C GLY A 47 0.74 -10.88 1.78
N ALA A 48 -0.19 -10.49 2.64
CA ALA A 48 -1.61 -10.80 2.51
C ALA A 48 -2.46 -9.67 3.08
N GLY A 49 -3.61 -9.40 2.48
CA GLY A 49 -4.59 -8.45 3.00
C GLY A 49 -5.11 -7.44 1.97
N LYS A 50 -6.12 -6.64 2.33
CA LYS A 50 -6.83 -5.76 1.38
C LYS A 50 -5.95 -4.67 0.76
N ALA A 51 -4.91 -4.23 1.47
CA ALA A 51 -3.97 -3.21 1.01
C ALA A 51 -2.65 -3.81 0.50
N SER A 52 -2.49 -5.14 0.54
CA SER A 52 -1.21 -5.81 0.34
C SER A 52 -0.63 -5.55 -1.04
N ALA A 53 -1.45 -5.56 -2.11
CA ALA A 53 -0.99 -5.25 -3.46
C ALA A 53 -0.48 -3.80 -3.61
N ALA A 54 -1.15 -2.83 -2.98
CA ALA A 54 -0.68 -1.44 -2.97
C ALA A 54 0.60 -1.27 -2.14
N MET A 55 0.73 -2.00 -1.02
CA MET A 55 1.95 -2.03 -0.22
C MET A 55 3.12 -2.68 -0.99
N ALA A 56 2.87 -3.76 -1.73
CA ALA A 56 3.87 -4.42 -2.58
C ALA A 56 4.41 -3.45 -3.65
N LYS A 57 3.51 -2.72 -4.31
CA LYS A 57 3.90 -1.70 -5.28
C LYS A 57 4.73 -0.57 -4.65
N ALA A 58 4.28 -0.08 -3.49
CA ALA A 58 5.01 0.96 -2.76
C ALA A 58 6.39 0.50 -2.31
N LEU A 59 6.53 -0.77 -1.90
CA LEU A 59 7.82 -1.39 -1.61
C LEU A 59 8.71 -1.39 -2.85
N GLU A 60 8.26 -1.94 -3.98
CA GLU A 60 9.07 -1.99 -5.21
C GLU A 60 9.54 -0.62 -5.68
N ASP A 61 8.68 0.40 -5.60
CA ASP A 61 9.03 1.75 -6.04
C ASP A 61 10.08 2.43 -5.16
N ASN A 62 10.29 1.94 -3.93
CA ASN A 62 11.21 2.52 -2.95
C ASN A 62 12.32 1.55 -2.50
N TRP A 63 12.39 0.34 -3.05
CA TRP A 63 13.39 -0.66 -2.69
C TRP A 63 14.60 -0.59 -3.60
N GLU A 64 15.79 -0.58 -3.01
CA GLU A 64 17.05 -0.61 -3.74
C GLU A 64 17.57 -2.06 -3.84
N GLY A 65 17.72 -2.54 -5.06
CA GLY A 65 18.26 -3.88 -5.33
C GLY A 65 17.20 -4.94 -5.66
N PRO A 66 17.64 -6.18 -5.92
CA PRO A 66 16.75 -7.23 -6.37
C PRO A 66 15.84 -7.71 -5.21
N LEU A 67 14.57 -7.92 -5.55
CA LEU A 67 13.58 -8.59 -4.71
C LEU A 67 12.74 -9.51 -5.59
N GLU A 68 12.12 -10.50 -4.97
CA GLU A 68 11.10 -11.37 -5.56
C GLU A 68 10.06 -11.70 -4.48
N GLY A 69 8.88 -12.20 -4.84
CA GLY A 69 7.90 -12.52 -3.83
C GLY A 69 6.51 -12.84 -4.35
N LEU A 70 5.60 -13.10 -3.41
CA LEU A 70 4.20 -13.39 -3.65
C LEU A 70 3.34 -12.61 -2.65
N VAL A 71 2.33 -11.90 -3.15
CA VAL A 71 1.39 -11.14 -2.33
C VAL A 71 -0.04 -11.45 -2.72
N VAL A 72 -0.87 -11.79 -1.72
CA VAL A 72 -2.29 -12.10 -1.91
C VAL A 72 -3.16 -10.91 -1.54
N THR A 73 -4.07 -10.51 -2.43
CA THR A 73 -5.10 -9.50 -2.19
C THR A 73 -6.49 -10.06 -2.52
N ARG A 74 -7.54 -9.25 -2.35
CA ARG A 74 -8.91 -9.66 -2.73
C ARG A 74 -9.14 -9.47 -4.24
N TYR A 75 -10.08 -10.23 -4.82
CA TYR A 75 -10.46 -10.07 -6.23
C TYR A 75 -10.78 -8.62 -6.64
N GLY A 76 -10.28 -8.21 -7.82
CA GLY A 76 -10.44 -6.87 -8.38
C GLY A 76 -9.55 -5.80 -7.74
N HIS A 77 -8.56 -6.19 -6.93
CA HIS A 77 -7.65 -5.30 -6.21
C HIS A 77 -6.16 -5.55 -6.50
N ALA A 78 -5.84 -6.36 -7.50
CA ALA A 78 -4.49 -6.50 -8.00
C ALA A 78 -3.91 -5.14 -8.44
N VAL A 79 -2.63 -4.95 -8.16
CA VAL A 79 -1.84 -3.79 -8.59
C VAL A 79 -0.61 -4.33 -9.34
N PRO A 80 -0.34 -3.91 -10.58
CA PRO A 80 0.82 -4.41 -11.31
C PRO A 80 2.13 -4.14 -10.57
N CYS A 81 2.89 -5.21 -10.31
CA CYS A 81 4.24 -5.18 -9.73
C CYS A 81 5.25 -5.77 -10.74
N ARG A 82 6.52 -5.42 -10.60
CA ARG A 82 7.61 -5.77 -11.53
C ARG A 82 8.21 -7.14 -11.21
N SER A 83 8.42 -7.44 -9.94
CA SER A 83 9.10 -8.63 -9.43
C SER A 83 8.29 -9.41 -8.38
N ILE A 84 7.32 -8.76 -7.73
CA ILE A 84 6.39 -9.41 -6.80
C ILE A 84 5.19 -9.94 -7.59
N GLU A 85 4.92 -11.23 -7.48
CA GLU A 85 3.71 -11.85 -8.02
C GLU A 85 2.50 -11.44 -7.16
N ILE A 86 1.45 -10.92 -7.81
CA ILE A 86 0.19 -10.57 -7.14
C ILE A 86 -0.86 -11.61 -7.50
N VAL A 87 -1.38 -12.29 -6.48
CA VAL A 87 -2.49 -13.25 -6.59
C VAL A 87 -3.73 -12.68 -5.91
N GLU A 88 -4.89 -13.01 -6.44
CA GLU A 88 -6.17 -12.62 -5.86
C GLU A 88 -6.90 -13.83 -5.28
N ALA A 89 -7.56 -13.62 -4.14
CA ALA A 89 -8.32 -14.63 -3.42
C ALA A 89 -9.65 -14.06 -2.89
N ALA A 90 -10.54 -14.94 -2.41
CA ALA A 90 -11.85 -14.51 -1.92
C ALA A 90 -11.78 -13.83 -0.55
N HIS A 91 -12.70 -12.89 -0.32
CA HIS A 91 -12.96 -12.27 0.99
C HIS A 91 -14.42 -11.78 1.03
N PRO A 92 -15.19 -11.99 2.11
CA PRO A 92 -14.75 -12.41 3.44
C PRO A 92 -14.71 -13.92 3.68
N VAL A 93 -15.28 -14.72 2.77
CA VAL A 93 -15.26 -16.18 2.85
C VAL A 93 -14.14 -16.70 1.96
N PRO A 94 -13.21 -17.53 2.47
CA PRO A 94 -12.10 -18.11 1.70
C PRO A 94 -12.55 -18.99 0.53
N ASP A 95 -11.70 -19.11 -0.48
CA ASP A 95 -11.83 -20.09 -1.56
C ASP A 95 -10.55 -20.92 -1.76
N ALA A 96 -10.43 -21.64 -2.89
CA ALA A 96 -9.25 -22.47 -3.16
C ALA A 96 -7.97 -21.66 -3.46
N SER A 97 -8.10 -20.38 -3.83
CA SER A 97 -6.98 -19.47 -4.08
C SER A 97 -6.51 -18.77 -2.80
N GLY A 98 -7.28 -18.85 -1.71
CA GLY A 98 -6.96 -18.27 -0.40
C GLY A 98 -8.19 -17.87 0.40
#